data_AF-A0A0R1QR30-F1
#
_entry.id   AF-A0A0R1QR30-F1
#
_cell.length_a   1.000
_cell.length_b   1.000
_cell.length_c   1.000
_cell.angle_alpha   90.00
_cell.angle_beta   90.00
_cell.angle_gamma   90.00
#
_symmetry.space_group_name_H-M   'P 1'
#
loop_
_entity.id
_entity.type
_entity.pdbx_description
1 polymer ?
#
loop_
_entity_poly.entity_id
_entity_poly.type
_entity_poly.pdbx_seq_one_letter_code
_entity_poly.pdbx_strand_id
1 'polypeptide(L)'
;MEKVQAAFAQVALHSLPDNNQLSAINGRIVQIHALKVDDLQFPELGTFAPLLNERKHQITVTLKAGTLTFSNQGQTLWTLTPTTVDLFWQRRAPASGVFVGGKNTLDPVFHSILHLVAASADFYLRIPGAKAAHYLLGHPNGLPLRDVLNIKQISYHESEIELTKAINAFGYSKLIANTELAFFDDEQTISL
;
A
#
# COMPACT_ATOMS: atom_id res chain seq x y z
N MET A 1 -2.68 -8.32 -13.59
CA MET A 1 -2.74 -8.65 -12.15
C MET A 1 -3.92 -9.59 -11.96
N GLU A 2 -3.92 -10.71 -12.70
CA GLU A 2 -5.14 -11.48 -13.00
C GLU A 2 -5.88 -12.05 -11.78
N LYS A 3 -5.23 -12.08 -10.61
CA LYS A 3 -5.78 -12.64 -9.35
C LYS A 3 -5.97 -11.59 -8.26
N VAL A 4 -5.90 -10.30 -8.58
CA VAL A 4 -5.97 -9.22 -7.58
C VAL A 4 -7.25 -9.31 -6.74
N GLN A 5 -8.41 -9.51 -7.36
CA GLN A 5 -9.66 -9.64 -6.59
C GLN A 5 -9.65 -10.83 -5.62
N ALA A 6 -9.10 -11.97 -6.03
CA ALA A 6 -8.96 -13.15 -5.18
C ALA A 6 -7.98 -12.94 -4.02
N ALA A 7 -6.94 -12.12 -4.21
CA ALA A 7 -6.01 -11.75 -3.14
C ALA A 7 -6.70 -10.88 -2.08
N PHE A 8 -7.54 -9.93 -2.51
CA PHE A 8 -8.29 -9.03 -1.63
C PHE A 8 -9.51 -9.67 -0.95
N ALA A 9 -9.98 -10.81 -1.46
CA ALA A 9 -11.01 -11.62 -0.78
C ALA A 9 -10.47 -12.44 0.41
N GLN A 10 -9.15 -12.54 0.56
CA GLN A 10 -8.50 -13.28 1.63
C GLN A 10 -8.05 -12.36 2.77
N VAL A 11 -7.95 -12.92 3.98
CA VAL A 11 -7.39 -12.18 5.11
C VAL A 11 -5.93 -11.83 4.84
N ALA A 12 -5.60 -10.55 5.04
CA ALA A 12 -4.25 -10.03 4.94
C ALA A 12 -3.35 -10.67 6.01
N LEU A 13 -2.11 -10.98 5.61
CA LEU A 13 -1.10 -11.52 6.48
C LEU A 13 -0.47 -10.38 7.29
N HIS A 14 -0.38 -10.58 8.60
CA HIS A 14 0.26 -9.64 9.53
C HIS A 14 1.62 -10.14 10.04
N SER A 15 2.03 -11.30 9.56
CA SER A 15 3.32 -11.94 9.81
C SER A 15 3.85 -12.50 8.49
N LEU A 16 5.17 -12.55 8.35
CA LEU A 16 5.81 -13.20 7.22
C LEU A 16 6.20 -14.63 7.60
N PRO A 17 6.10 -15.58 6.67
CA PRO A 17 6.66 -16.91 6.88
C PRO A 17 8.19 -16.85 6.84
N ASP A 18 8.81 -17.95 7.23
CA ASP A 18 10.25 -18.16 7.08
C ASP A 18 10.65 -18.14 5.59
N ASN A 19 11.91 -17.84 5.30
CA ASN A 19 12.41 -17.66 3.94
C ASN A 19 12.25 -18.90 3.04
N ASN A 20 12.19 -20.11 3.60
CA ASN A 20 11.95 -21.35 2.87
C ASN A 20 10.46 -21.59 2.54
N GLN A 21 9.57 -20.70 2.96
CA GLN A 21 8.12 -20.80 2.83
C GLN A 21 7.49 -19.60 2.09
N LEU A 22 8.26 -18.88 1.28
CA LEU A 22 7.76 -17.73 0.50
C LEU A 22 6.61 -18.08 -0.44
N SER A 23 6.48 -19.33 -0.88
CA SER A 23 5.30 -19.75 -1.67
C SER A 23 3.98 -19.60 -0.89
N ALA A 24 4.00 -19.57 0.44
CA ALA A 24 2.81 -19.43 1.28
C ALA A 24 2.19 -18.02 1.22
N ILE A 25 2.94 -17.00 0.77
CA ILE A 25 2.41 -15.65 0.59
C ILE A 25 1.90 -15.38 -0.84
N ASN A 26 2.04 -16.34 -1.76
CA ASN A 26 1.66 -16.11 -3.15
C ASN A 26 0.15 -15.89 -3.29
N GLY A 27 -0.23 -14.84 -4.04
CA GLY A 27 -1.60 -14.40 -4.20
C GLY A 27 -2.21 -13.82 -2.91
N ARG A 28 -1.40 -13.43 -1.92
CA ARG A 28 -1.86 -12.86 -0.65
C ARG A 28 -1.47 -11.39 -0.51
N ILE A 29 -2.19 -10.70 0.36
CA ILE A 29 -1.80 -9.38 0.83
C ILE A 29 -1.00 -9.55 2.11
N VAL A 30 0.16 -8.91 2.18
CA VAL A 30 0.94 -8.71 3.40
C VAL A 30 0.75 -7.26 3.83
N GLN A 31 0.15 -7.09 5.00
CA GLN A 31 0.04 -5.79 5.65
C GLN A 31 1.37 -5.44 6.33
N ILE A 32 1.92 -4.29 5.99
CA ILE A 32 3.16 -3.80 6.63
C ILE A 32 2.87 -2.60 7.52
N HIS A 33 3.73 -2.39 8.50
CA HIS A 33 3.70 -1.21 9.35
C HIS A 33 4.23 0.00 8.61
N ALA A 34 5.37 -0.16 7.94
CA ALA A 34 6.04 0.92 7.24
C ALA A 34 6.88 0.44 6.07
N LEU A 35 6.94 1.26 5.03
CA LEU A 35 7.94 1.20 3.97
C LEU A 35 8.96 2.33 4.21
N LYS A 36 10.24 1.97 4.28
CA LYS A 36 11.36 2.90 4.32
C LYS A 36 12.00 2.99 2.95
N VAL A 37 12.18 4.21 2.45
CA VAL A 37 12.86 4.48 1.17
C VAL A 37 13.83 5.62 1.44
N ASP A 38 15.13 5.33 1.30
CA ASP A 38 16.20 6.26 1.67
C ASP A 38 16.03 6.75 3.13
N ASP A 39 15.94 8.06 3.36
CA ASP A 39 15.76 8.68 4.68
C ASP A 39 14.27 8.87 5.05
N LEU A 40 13.34 8.43 4.20
CA LEU A 40 11.91 8.60 4.40
C LEU A 40 11.25 7.31 4.89
N GLN A 41 10.16 7.48 5.64
CA GLN A 41 9.31 6.40 6.12
C GLN A 41 7.84 6.69 5.79
N PHE A 42 7.15 5.70 5.24
CA PHE A 42 5.74 5.75 4.92
C PHE A 42 4.97 4.70 5.73
N PRO A 43 3.92 5.08 6.46
CA PRO A 43 3.47 6.44 6.71
C PRO A 43 4.48 7.20 7.58
N GLU A 44 4.46 8.53 7.46
CA GLU A 44 5.23 9.41 8.34
C GLU A 44 4.74 9.28 9.80
N LEU A 45 5.68 9.35 10.74
CA LEU A 45 5.37 9.27 12.16
C LEU A 45 4.50 10.46 12.59
N GLY A 46 3.34 10.19 13.20
CA GLY A 46 2.47 11.19 13.82
C GLY A 46 1.38 11.81 12.95
N THR A 47 1.43 11.69 11.61
CA THR A 47 0.48 12.37 10.71
C THR A 47 -0.78 11.56 10.36
N PHE A 48 -0.71 10.23 10.36
CA PHE A 48 -1.84 9.38 9.92
C PHE A 48 -2.04 8.07 10.71
N ALA A 49 -1.14 7.75 11.65
CA ALA A 49 -1.23 6.52 12.45
C ALA A 49 -2.56 6.33 13.22
N PRO A 50 -3.23 7.40 13.73
CA PRO A 50 -4.54 7.26 14.36
C PRO A 50 -5.67 6.94 13.37
N LEU A 51 -5.58 7.40 12.11
CA LEU A 51 -6.62 7.25 11.08
C LEU A 51 -6.81 5.80 10.62
N LEU A 52 -5.77 4.99 10.73
CA LEU A 52 -5.75 3.63 10.18
C LEU A 52 -5.82 2.53 11.26
N ASN A 53 -5.61 2.88 12.55
CA ASN A 53 -5.54 1.97 13.71
C ASN A 53 -4.53 0.81 13.52
N GLU A 54 -3.46 1.05 12.76
CA GLU A 54 -2.52 0.02 12.30
C GLU A 54 -1.32 -0.23 13.23
N ARG A 55 -1.39 0.23 14.49
CA ARG A 55 -0.30 0.10 15.47
C ARG A 55 0.05 -1.35 15.88
N LYS A 56 -0.60 -2.36 15.30
CA LYS A 56 -0.41 -3.78 15.64
C LYS A 56 0.52 -4.53 14.69
N HIS A 57 0.89 -3.95 13.55
CA HIS A 57 1.76 -4.61 12.57
C HIS A 57 3.23 -4.34 12.90
N GLN A 58 4.08 -5.35 12.73
CA GLN A 58 5.50 -5.25 13.10
C GLN A 58 6.45 -5.38 11.90
N ILE A 59 5.90 -5.67 10.70
CA ILE A 59 6.68 -5.82 9.48
C ILE A 59 7.08 -4.44 8.96
N THR A 60 8.38 -4.19 8.87
CA THR A 60 8.95 -3.02 8.19
C THR A 60 9.68 -3.47 6.94
N VAL A 61 9.42 -2.81 5.82
CA VAL A 61 10.09 -3.06 4.55
C VAL A 61 11.03 -1.91 4.26
N THR A 62 12.29 -2.18 3.96
CA THR A 62 13.25 -1.17 3.53
C THR A 62 13.59 -1.38 2.07
N LEU A 63 13.38 -0.36 1.24
CA LEU A 63 13.77 -0.34 -0.16
C LEU A 63 15.14 0.34 -0.30
N LYS A 64 16.07 -0.35 -0.96
CA LYS A 64 17.35 0.21 -1.36
C LYS A 64 17.82 -0.43 -2.66
N ALA A 65 18.10 0.38 -3.68
CA ALA A 65 18.67 -0.06 -4.96
C ALA A 65 17.93 -1.27 -5.57
N GLY A 66 16.60 -1.18 -5.64
CA GLY A 66 15.72 -2.19 -6.24
C GLY A 66 15.49 -3.43 -5.37
N THR A 67 16.08 -3.49 -4.17
CA THR A 67 15.93 -4.61 -3.24
C THR A 67 15.07 -4.21 -2.05
N LEU A 68 14.05 -5.01 -1.77
CA LEU A 68 13.19 -4.91 -0.61
C LEU A 68 13.72 -5.82 0.49
N THR A 69 14.01 -5.26 1.66
CA THR A 69 14.41 -6.01 2.85
C THR A 69 13.25 -6.02 3.84
N PHE A 70 12.76 -7.22 4.15
CA PHE A 70 11.67 -7.44 5.09
C PHE A 70 12.25 -7.67 6.48
N SER A 71 11.75 -6.93 7.46
CA SER A 71 12.20 -7.03 8.85
C SER A 71 11.03 -7.05 9.82
N ASN A 72 11.22 -7.69 10.96
CA ASN A 72 10.28 -7.69 12.07
C ASN A 72 11.06 -7.38 13.36
N GLN A 73 10.62 -6.35 14.10
CA GLN A 73 11.33 -5.86 15.30
C GLN A 73 12.83 -5.59 15.07
N GLY A 74 13.20 -5.12 13.87
CA GLY A 74 14.59 -4.83 13.49
C GLY A 74 15.40 -6.06 13.07
N GLN A 75 14.87 -7.27 13.17
CA GLN A 75 15.51 -8.48 12.64
C GLN A 75 15.10 -8.68 11.18
N THR A 76 16.09 -8.79 10.29
CA THR A 76 15.86 -9.12 8.88
C THR A 76 15.34 -10.55 8.76
N LEU A 77 14.20 -10.70 8.08
CA LEU A 77 13.60 -12.00 7.79
C LEU A 77 14.07 -12.53 6.44
N TRP A 78 13.96 -11.71 5.38
CA TRP A 78 14.41 -12.04 4.03
C TRP A 78 14.46 -10.80 3.14
N THR A 79 15.03 -10.96 1.95
CA THR A 79 15.12 -9.92 0.92
C THR A 79 14.47 -10.39 -0.37
N LEU A 80 14.03 -9.43 -1.20
CA LEU A 80 13.41 -9.68 -2.49
C LEU A 80 13.84 -8.62 -3.50
N THR A 81 14.23 -9.05 -4.68
CA THR A 81 14.43 -8.18 -5.84
C THR A 81 13.32 -8.48 -6.85
N PRO A 82 12.26 -7.67 -6.91
CA PRO A 82 11.16 -7.90 -7.83
C PRO A 82 11.59 -7.61 -9.27
N THR A 83 11.07 -8.40 -10.21
CA THR A 83 11.17 -8.16 -11.66
C THR A 83 10.06 -7.26 -12.16
N THR A 84 8.95 -7.16 -11.43
CA THR A 84 7.85 -6.23 -11.73
C THR A 84 7.20 -5.77 -10.43
N VAL A 85 6.85 -4.48 -10.38
CA VAL A 85 6.10 -3.90 -9.27
C VAL A 85 4.93 -3.10 -9.82
N ASP A 86 3.70 -3.61 -9.64
CA ASP A 86 2.51 -2.84 -9.99
C ASP A 86 2.07 -1.97 -8.81
N LEU A 87 1.90 -0.68 -9.07
CA LEU A 87 1.53 0.33 -8.09
C LEU A 87 0.11 0.81 -8.32
N PHE A 88 -0.70 0.76 -7.27
CA PHE A 88 -2.06 1.30 -7.24
C PHE A 88 -2.46 1.71 -5.83
N TRP A 89 -3.58 2.42 -5.72
CA TRP A 89 -4.22 2.71 -4.44
C TRP A 89 -5.41 1.78 -4.20
N GLN A 90 -5.60 1.39 -2.95
CA GLN A 90 -6.83 0.77 -2.44
C GLN A 90 -7.60 1.80 -1.62
N ARG A 91 -8.89 2.00 -1.94
CA ARG A 91 -9.80 2.78 -1.12
C ARG A 91 -10.22 2.02 0.14
N ARG A 92 -10.30 2.72 1.27
CA ARG A 92 -10.71 2.17 2.57
C ARG A 92 -11.59 3.17 3.32
N ALA A 93 -12.54 2.67 4.10
CA ALA A 93 -13.32 3.50 5.01
C ALA A 93 -12.38 4.10 6.08
N PRO A 94 -12.57 5.37 6.47
CA PRO A 94 -11.86 5.93 7.60
C PRO A 94 -12.17 5.12 8.86
N ALA A 95 -11.21 4.96 9.78
CA ALA A 95 -11.49 4.30 11.05
C ALA A 95 -12.58 5.07 11.81
N SER A 96 -13.53 4.34 12.41
CA SER A 96 -14.62 4.93 13.18
C SER A 96 -14.07 5.81 14.32
N GLY A 97 -14.54 7.05 14.41
CA GLY A 97 -14.19 7.95 15.52
C GLY A 97 -12.94 8.80 15.30
N VAL A 98 -12.41 8.88 14.08
CA VAL A 98 -11.27 9.75 13.78
C VAL A 98 -11.72 11.13 13.31
N PHE A 99 -11.27 12.14 14.04
CA PHE A 99 -11.55 13.56 13.77
C PHE A 99 -10.29 14.23 13.23
N VAL A 100 -10.38 14.84 12.05
CA VAL A 100 -9.33 15.72 11.53
C VAL A 100 -9.83 17.16 11.63
N GLY A 101 -9.19 17.97 12.46
CA GLY A 101 -9.59 19.37 12.67
C GLY A 101 -11.01 19.56 13.24
N GLY A 102 -11.49 18.63 14.07
CA GLY A 102 -12.82 18.71 14.71
C GLY A 102 -14.01 18.32 13.82
N LYS A 103 -13.76 17.84 12.59
CA LYS A 103 -14.80 17.26 11.72
C LYS A 103 -14.59 15.77 11.60
N ASN A 104 -15.70 15.02 11.62
CA ASN A 104 -15.71 13.60 11.28
C ASN A 104 -15.27 13.49 9.82
N THR A 105 -14.09 12.95 9.54
CA THR A 105 -13.67 12.69 8.16
C THR A 105 -14.42 11.46 7.69
N LEU A 106 -15.59 11.67 7.10
CA LEU A 106 -16.35 10.63 6.40
C LEU A 106 -15.71 10.27 5.05
N ASP A 107 -14.75 11.07 4.60
CA ASP A 107 -14.07 10.87 3.33
C ASP A 107 -13.21 9.59 3.38
N PRO A 108 -13.25 8.77 2.32
CA PRO A 108 -12.40 7.59 2.20
C PRO A 108 -10.91 7.93 2.34
N VAL A 109 -10.18 7.02 2.97
CA VAL A 109 -8.71 7.02 3.04
C VAL A 109 -8.16 5.95 2.10
N PHE A 110 -6.86 5.93 1.91
CA PHE A 110 -6.23 5.07 0.92
C PHE A 110 -5.02 4.32 1.49
N HIS A 111 -4.80 3.11 0.98
CA HIS A 111 -3.54 2.40 1.11
C HIS A 111 -2.81 2.41 -0.23
N SER A 112 -1.49 2.44 -0.17
CA SER A 112 -0.63 2.16 -1.30
C SER A 112 -0.44 0.66 -1.41
N ILE A 113 -0.66 0.11 -2.60
CA ILE A 113 -0.49 -1.30 -2.89
C ILE A 113 0.66 -1.47 -3.86
N LEU A 114 1.59 -2.36 -3.51
CA LEU A 114 2.65 -2.83 -4.41
C LEU A 114 2.41 -4.32 -4.68
N HIS A 115 2.03 -4.66 -5.90
CA HIS A 115 2.07 -6.05 -6.36
C HIS A 115 3.50 -6.39 -6.75
N LEU A 116 4.13 -7.30 -6.01
CA LEU A 116 5.52 -7.70 -6.19
C LEU A 116 5.58 -9.05 -6.91
N VAL A 117 6.23 -9.05 -8.07
CA VAL A 117 6.51 -10.27 -8.82
C VAL A 117 8.02 -10.49 -8.86
N ALA A 118 8.44 -11.70 -8.49
CA ALA A 118 9.81 -12.20 -8.56
C ALA A 118 9.79 -13.70 -8.93
N ALA A 119 10.96 -14.29 -9.17
CA ALA A 119 11.05 -15.70 -9.58
C ALA A 119 10.39 -16.69 -8.58
N SER A 120 10.37 -16.37 -7.29
CA SER A 120 9.85 -17.24 -6.22
C SER A 120 8.62 -16.66 -5.50
N ALA A 121 8.14 -15.48 -5.88
CA ALA A 121 7.12 -14.76 -5.13
C ALA A 121 6.21 -13.92 -6.05
N ASP A 122 4.91 -13.96 -5.78
CA ASP A 122 3.87 -13.15 -6.45
C ASP A 122 2.83 -12.77 -5.39
N PHE A 123 2.92 -11.57 -4.83
CA PHE A 123 2.09 -11.15 -3.70
C PHE A 123 1.94 -9.63 -3.63
N TYR A 124 1.11 -9.15 -2.72
CA TYR A 124 0.80 -7.73 -2.58
C TYR A 124 1.30 -7.20 -1.24
N LEU A 125 2.01 -6.08 -1.24
CA LEU A 125 2.22 -5.27 -0.04
C LEU A 125 1.12 -4.25 0.08
N ARG A 126 0.51 -4.18 1.26
CA ARG A 126 -0.41 -3.12 1.63
C ARG A 126 0.30 -2.21 2.62
N ILE A 127 0.49 -0.96 2.19
CA ILE A 127 1.18 0.09 2.92
C ILE A 127 0.14 1.11 3.36
N PRO A 128 0.07 1.42 4.68
CA PRO A 128 -0.82 2.48 5.15
C PRO A 128 -0.50 3.83 4.50
N GLY A 129 -1.53 4.52 4.00
CA GLY A 129 -1.44 5.82 3.31
C GLY A 129 -1.25 5.71 1.80
N ALA A 130 -1.67 6.74 1.05
CA ALA A 130 -1.49 6.92 -0.38
C ALA A 130 -0.11 7.44 -0.78
N LYS A 131 0.62 8.12 0.12
CA LYS A 131 1.89 8.78 -0.24
C LYS A 131 2.94 7.82 -0.77
N ALA A 132 3.04 6.60 -0.23
CA ALA A 132 4.08 5.65 -0.64
C ALA A 132 4.04 5.33 -2.14
N ALA A 133 2.86 5.00 -2.67
CA ALA A 133 2.72 4.69 -4.09
C ALA A 133 3.04 5.90 -4.98
N HIS A 134 2.57 7.09 -4.58
CA HIS A 134 2.86 8.31 -5.33
C HIS A 134 4.35 8.65 -5.33
N TYR A 135 4.97 8.63 -4.15
CA TYR A 135 6.38 8.94 -3.97
C TYR A 135 7.28 8.03 -4.82
N LEU A 136 7.04 6.71 -4.77
CA LEU A 136 7.82 5.72 -5.52
C LEU A 136 7.77 5.96 -7.04
N LEU A 137 6.66 6.48 -7.58
CA LEU A 137 6.55 6.77 -9.00
C LEU A 137 7.47 7.92 -9.46
N GLY A 138 7.84 8.84 -8.55
CA GLY A 138 8.88 9.85 -8.77
C GLY A 138 10.29 9.38 -8.36
N HIS A 139 10.37 8.48 -7.37
CA HIS A 139 11.61 7.99 -6.77
C HIS A 139 11.61 6.46 -6.73
N PRO A 140 11.76 5.79 -7.88
CA PRO A 140 11.61 4.33 -7.95
C PRO A 140 12.67 3.57 -7.16
N ASN A 141 13.79 4.20 -6.84
CA ASN A 141 14.93 3.61 -6.11
C ASN A 141 15.29 2.22 -6.66
N GLY A 142 15.35 2.10 -7.98
CA GLY A 142 15.69 0.87 -8.71
C GLY A 142 14.55 -0.14 -8.91
N LEU A 143 13.33 0.11 -8.44
CA LEU A 143 12.20 -0.80 -8.68
C LEU A 143 11.67 -0.70 -10.12
N PRO A 144 11.28 -1.84 -10.74
CA PRO A 144 10.62 -1.87 -12.05
C PRO A 144 9.12 -1.55 -11.91
N LEU A 145 8.81 -0.27 -11.70
CA LEU A 145 7.45 0.19 -11.40
C LEU A 145 6.55 0.28 -12.63
N ARG A 146 5.29 -0.14 -12.46
CA ARG A 146 4.17 0.14 -13.36
C ARG A 146 3.07 0.91 -12.61
N ASP A 147 2.73 2.10 -13.11
CA ASP A 147 1.62 2.90 -12.60
C ASP A 147 0.29 2.38 -13.16
N VAL A 148 -0.47 1.63 -12.37
CA VAL A 148 -1.69 0.95 -12.84
C VAL A 148 -2.87 1.91 -12.97
N LEU A 149 -2.97 2.89 -12.07
CA LEU A 149 -4.11 3.82 -11.99
C LEU A 149 -3.79 5.20 -12.59
N ASN A 150 -2.62 5.34 -13.22
CA ASN A 150 -2.09 6.62 -13.67
C ASN A 150 -2.08 7.64 -12.50
N ILE A 151 -1.58 7.23 -11.34
CA ILE A 151 -1.47 8.00 -10.10
C ILE A 151 -0.79 9.34 -10.34
N LYS A 152 0.20 9.41 -11.24
CA LYS A 152 0.95 10.65 -11.54
C LYS A 152 0.06 11.81 -12.02
N GLN A 153 -1.16 11.56 -12.48
CA GLN A 153 -2.09 12.62 -12.87
C GLN A 153 -2.61 13.44 -11.69
N ILE A 154 -2.57 12.87 -10.48
CA ILE A 154 -2.87 13.59 -9.24
C ILE A 154 -1.57 14.25 -8.77
N SER A 155 -1.58 15.54 -8.47
CA SER A 155 -0.39 16.22 -7.95
C SER A 155 0.09 15.58 -6.64
N TYR A 156 1.41 15.50 -6.46
CA TYR A 156 1.97 15.12 -5.16
C TYR A 156 1.68 16.21 -4.13
N HIS A 157 1.41 15.79 -2.89
CA HIS A 157 1.24 16.68 -1.75
C HIS A 157 2.13 16.22 -0.60
N GLU A 158 2.67 17.20 0.14
CA GLU A 158 3.49 16.93 1.32
C GLU A 158 2.67 16.30 2.45
N SER A 159 1.37 16.58 2.54
CA SER A 159 0.49 15.99 3.53
C SER A 159 -0.34 14.84 2.95
N GLU A 160 -0.41 13.74 3.70
CA GLU A 160 -1.30 12.60 3.42
C GLU A 160 -2.78 13.04 3.34
N ILE A 161 -3.16 14.03 4.16
CA ILE A 161 -4.52 14.58 4.17
C ILE A 161 -4.81 15.31 2.86
N GLU A 162 -3.87 16.13 2.38
CA GLU A 162 -4.03 16.87 1.14
C GLU A 162 -4.05 15.95 -0.06
N LEU A 163 -3.18 14.94 -0.09
CA LEU A 163 -3.19 13.91 -1.13
C LEU A 163 -4.53 13.16 -1.15
N THR A 164 -5.02 12.73 0.01
CA THR A 164 -6.34 12.08 0.14
C THR A 164 -7.47 12.96 -0.38
N LYS A 165 -7.47 14.26 -0.05
CA LYS A 165 -8.44 15.23 -0.56
C LYS A 165 -8.34 15.37 -2.09
N ALA A 166 -7.14 15.42 -2.64
CA ALA A 166 -6.93 15.52 -4.09
C ALA A 166 -7.47 14.28 -4.82
N ILE A 167 -7.22 13.08 -4.29
CA ILE A 167 -7.76 11.82 -4.84
C ILE A 167 -9.30 11.83 -4.80
N ASN A 168 -9.89 12.19 -3.66
CA ASN A 168 -11.34 12.25 -3.50
C ASN A 168 -11.97 13.34 -4.40
N ALA A 169 -11.33 14.49 -4.56
CA ALA A 169 -11.79 15.56 -5.44
C ALA A 169 -11.76 15.17 -6.93
N PHE A 170 -10.73 14.42 -7.35
CA PHE A 170 -10.67 13.86 -8.70
C PHE A 170 -11.79 12.83 -8.94
N GLY A 171 -12.00 11.98 -7.94
CA GLY A 171 -12.97 10.89 -7.92
C GLY A 171 -12.31 9.54 -8.18
N TYR A 172 -12.09 8.77 -7.11
CA TYR A 172 -11.40 7.48 -7.16
C TYR A 172 -12.05 6.46 -8.12
N SER A 173 -13.39 6.46 -8.22
CA SER A 173 -14.11 5.60 -9.17
C SER A 173 -13.69 5.82 -10.63
N LYS A 174 -13.29 7.05 -11.00
CA LYS A 174 -12.76 7.35 -12.34
C LYS A 174 -11.37 6.75 -12.57
N LEU A 175 -10.56 6.63 -11.52
CA LEU A 175 -9.21 6.04 -11.61
C LEU A 175 -9.28 4.54 -11.87
N ILE A 176 -10.22 3.85 -11.21
CA ILE A 176 -10.36 2.39 -11.29
C ILE A 176 -11.28 1.93 -12.43
N ALA A 177 -12.06 2.84 -13.03
CA ALA A 177 -12.97 2.53 -14.13
C ALA A 177 -12.23 1.85 -15.29
N ASN A 178 -12.80 0.75 -15.80
CA ASN A 178 -12.21 -0.06 -16.88
C ASN A 178 -10.84 -0.68 -16.56
N THR A 179 -10.51 -0.83 -15.28
CA THR A 179 -9.31 -1.56 -14.82
C THR A 179 -9.71 -2.86 -14.12
N GLU A 180 -8.74 -3.77 -13.93
CA GLU A 180 -8.90 -4.96 -13.09
C GLU A 180 -9.22 -4.63 -11.62
N LEU A 181 -9.16 -3.35 -11.23
CA LEU A 181 -9.37 -2.83 -9.88
C LEU A 181 -10.76 -2.22 -9.67
N ALA A 182 -11.66 -2.30 -10.67
CA ALA A 182 -13.01 -1.74 -10.60
C ALA A 182 -13.84 -2.28 -9.41
N PHE A 183 -13.53 -3.49 -8.93
CA PHE A 183 -14.18 -4.10 -7.76
C PHE A 183 -13.93 -3.33 -6.45
N PHE A 184 -12.98 -2.39 -6.39
CA PHE A 184 -12.77 -1.51 -5.23
C PHE A 184 -13.86 -0.45 -5.03
N ASP A 185 -14.79 -0.29 -5.98
CA ASP A 185 -15.95 0.59 -5.79
C ASP A 185 -17.09 -0.09 -5.00
N ASP A 186 -17.02 -1.41 -4.78
CA ASP A 186 -18.02 -2.15 -4.02
C ASP A 186 -17.87 -1.89 -2.52
N GLU A 187 -18.95 -1.51 -1.82
CA GLU A 187 -18.96 -1.15 -0.39
C GLU A 187 -18.33 -2.22 0.54
N GLN A 188 -18.40 -3.49 0.17
CA GLN A 188 -17.81 -4.60 0.94
C GLN A 188 -16.27 -4.54 0.95
N THR A 189 -15.65 -4.02 -0.10
CA THR A 189 -14.18 -3.92 -0.21
C THR A 189 -13.62 -2.70 0.52
N ILE A 190 -14.45 -1.68 0.71
CA ILE A 190 -14.10 -0.44 1.44
C ILE A 190 -13.93 -0.73 2.95
N SER A 191 -14.52 -1.82 3.45
CA SER A 191 -14.50 -2.20 4.87
C SER A 191 -13.33 -3.13 5.28
N LEU A 192 -12.48 -3.54 4.32
CA LEU A 192 -11.36 -4.50 4.47
C LEU A 192 -9.97 -3.84 4.44
#